data_AF-A0A1V4R715-F1
#
_entry.id   AF-A0A1V4R715-F1
#
_cell.length_a   1.000
_cell.length_b   1.000
_cell.length_c   1.000
_cell.angle_alpha   90.00
_cell.angle_beta   90.00
_cell.angle_gamma   90.00
#
_symmetry.space_group_name_H-M   'P 1'
#
loop_
_entity.id
_entity.type
_entity.pdbx_description
1 polymer ?
#
loop_
_entity_poly.entity_id
_entity_poly.type
_entity_poly.pdbx_seq_one_letter_code
_entity_poly.pdbx_strand_id
1 'polypeptide(L)'
;MKKRIERDFIEALRSKDKFRLNVLRSLKAAFKYQEIEQKKELSDEEMIAILNGQVKSRKQAIELYLQGNRPELAKVEQNEIEIISWYLPRKK
;
A
#
# COMPACT_ATOMS: atom_id res chain seq x y z
N MET A 1 -11.91 3.55 -6.56
CA MET A 1 -10.98 3.17 -5.47
C MET A 1 -10.43 4.36 -4.66
N LYS A 2 -9.91 5.41 -5.31
CA LYS A 2 -9.31 6.61 -4.68
C LYS A 2 -10.09 7.19 -3.48
N LYS A 3 -11.42 7.36 -3.63
CA LYS A 3 -12.30 7.87 -2.55
C LYS A 3 -12.31 6.99 -1.29
N ARG A 4 -12.17 5.67 -1.43
CA ARG A 4 -12.12 4.72 -0.30
C ARG A 4 -10.83 4.92 0.50
N ILE A 5 -9.70 5.04 -0.20
CA ILE A 5 -8.37 5.26 0.41
C ILE A 5 -8.31 6.64 1.09
N GLU A 6 -8.88 7.68 0.47
CA GLU A 6 -9.03 9.01 1.07
C GLU A 6 -9.80 8.97 2.40
N ARG A 7 -10.97 8.30 2.40
CA ARG A 7 -11.80 8.16 3.61
C ARG A 7 -11.06 7.40 4.71
N ASP A 8 -10.47 6.26 4.37
CA ASP A 8 -9.78 5.42 5.34
C ASP A 8 -8.52 6.12 5.90
N PHE A 9 -7.89 7.01 5.11
CA PHE A 9 -6.79 7.85 5.56
C PHE A 9 -7.26 8.85 6.63
N ILE A 10 -8.41 9.49 6.43
CA ILE A 10 -9.02 10.40 7.42
C ILE A 10 -9.42 9.62 8.69
N GLU A 11 -9.94 8.40 8.54
CA GLU A 11 -10.27 7.53 9.67
C GLU A 11 -9.01 7.12 10.46
N ALA A 12 -7.92 6.75 9.79
CA ALA A 12 -6.63 6.45 10.41
C ALA A 12 -6.06 7.66 11.17
N LEU A 13 -6.23 8.87 10.63
CA LEU A 13 -5.87 10.11 11.32
C LEU A 13 -6.68 10.30 12.61
N ARG A 14 -8.01 10.10 12.56
CA ARG A 14 -8.90 10.28 13.71
C ARG A 14 -8.68 9.24 14.81
N SER A 15 -8.48 7.99 14.41
CA SER A 15 -8.22 6.86 15.32
C SER A 15 -6.80 6.81 15.86
N LYS A 16 -5.90 7.69 15.37
CA LYS A 16 -4.47 7.69 15.69
C LYS A 16 -3.78 6.37 15.35
N ASP A 17 -4.30 5.61 14.40
CA ASP A 17 -3.68 4.40 13.86
C ASP A 17 -2.47 4.79 13.00
N LYS A 18 -1.32 4.95 13.65
CA LYS A 18 -0.07 5.37 13.00
C LYS A 18 0.37 4.40 11.91
N PHE A 19 0.15 3.11 12.10
CA PHE A 19 0.59 2.09 11.16
C PHE A 19 -0.22 2.20 9.87
N ARG A 20 -1.56 2.12 9.97
CA ARG A 20 -2.44 2.26 8.82
C ARG A 20 -2.30 3.62 8.13
N LEU A 21 -2.11 4.68 8.91
CA LEU A 21 -1.85 6.02 8.39
C LEU A 21 -0.60 6.07 7.50
N ASN A 22 0.50 5.44 7.92
CA ASN A 22 1.74 5.43 7.17
C ASN A 22 1.59 4.65 5.87
N VAL A 23 0.94 3.48 5.90
CA VAL A 23 0.66 2.69 4.69
C VAL A 23 -0.18 3.49 3.70
N LEU A 24 -1.30 4.06 4.17
CA LEU A 24 -2.21 4.84 3.32
C LEU A 24 -1.54 6.11 2.77
N ARG A 25 -0.67 6.76 3.54
CA ARG A 25 0.13 7.91 3.07
C ARG A 25 1.06 7.49 1.93
N SER A 26 1.75 6.37 2.08
CA SER A 26 2.65 5.84 1.04
C SER A 26 1.89 5.49 -0.25
N LEU A 27 0.72 4.84 -0.13
CA LEU A 27 -0.13 4.54 -1.28
C LEU A 27 -0.60 5.81 -2.02
N LYS A 28 -1.05 6.82 -1.28
CA LYS A 28 -1.44 8.11 -1.86
C LYS A 28 -0.28 8.78 -2.59
N ALA A 29 0.94 8.72 -2.05
CA ALA A 29 2.13 9.25 -2.69
C ALA A 29 2.44 8.50 -4.00
N ALA A 30 2.38 7.17 -3.99
CA ALA A 30 2.61 6.35 -5.18
C ALA A 30 1.60 6.65 -6.30
N PHE A 31 0.31 6.81 -5.95
CA PHE A 31 -0.70 7.22 -6.92
C PHE A 31 -0.44 8.61 -7.46
N LYS A 32 -0.15 9.58 -6.58
CA LYS A 32 0.10 10.95 -7.00
C LYS A 32 1.32 11.05 -7.92
N TYR A 33 2.37 10.28 -7.63
CA TYR A 33 3.54 10.17 -8.49
C TYR A 33 3.15 9.67 -9.88
N GLN A 34 2.36 8.59 -9.96
CA GLN A 34 1.93 8.06 -11.24
C GLN A 34 1.01 9.02 -12.01
N GLU A 35 0.13 9.75 -11.32
CA GLU A 35 -0.70 10.79 -11.96
C GLU A 35 0.15 11.90 -12.58
N ILE A 36 1.22 12.31 -11.89
CA ILE A 36 2.16 13.33 -12.39
C ILE A 36 2.93 12.79 -13.59
N GLU A 37 3.44 11.56 -13.51
CA GLU A 37 4.17 10.90 -14.59
C GLU A 37 3.33 10.77 -15.85
N GLN A 38 2.08 10.32 -15.71
CA GLN A 38 1.17 10.12 -16.84
C GLN A 38 0.42 11.39 -17.26
N LYS A 39 0.53 12.48 -16.49
CA LYS A 39 -0.22 13.74 -16.69
C LYS A 39 -1.74 13.54 -16.80
N LYS A 40 -2.29 12.56 -16.08
CA LYS A 40 -3.73 12.27 -16.01
C LYS A 40 -4.11 11.73 -14.64
N GLU A 41 -5.41 11.74 -14.34
CA GLU A 41 -5.92 10.96 -13.21
C GLU A 41 -5.84 9.46 -13.50
N LEU A 42 -5.57 8.67 -12.46
CA LEU A 42 -5.53 7.22 -12.59
C LEU A 42 -6.93 6.63 -12.66
N SER A 43 -7.10 5.63 -13.52
CA SER A 43 -8.24 4.72 -13.44
C SER A 43 -8.10 3.75 -12.26
N ASP A 44 -9.20 3.10 -11.88
CA ASP A 44 -9.18 2.08 -10.83
C ASP A 44 -8.28 0.88 -11.22
N GLU A 45 -8.18 0.54 -12.50
CA GLU A 45 -7.30 -0.52 -13.01
C GLU A 45 -5.83 -0.18 -12.84
N GLU A 46 -5.45 1.07 -13.12
CA GLU A 46 -4.09 1.56 -12.90
C GLU A 46 -3.72 1.59 -11.43
N MET A 47 -4.66 1.99 -10.56
CA MET A 47 -4.45 1.92 -9.10
C MET A 47 -4.25 0.47 -8.64
N ILE A 48 -5.02 -0.48 -9.18
CA ILE A 48 -4.84 -1.90 -8.89
C ILE A 48 -3.46 -2.38 -9.35
N ALA A 49 -2.99 -1.96 -10.52
CA ALA A 49 -1.65 -2.31 -11.02
C ALA A 49 -0.55 -1.82 -10.07
N ILE A 50 -0.64 -0.56 -9.61
CA ILE A 50 0.29 0.02 -8.64
C ILE A 50 0.27 -0.76 -7.32
N LEU A 51 -0.92 -1.06 -6.79
CA LEU A 51 -1.07 -1.82 -5.54
C LEU A 51 -0.48 -3.23 -5.64
N ASN A 52 -0.68 -3.92 -6.78
CA ASN A 52 -0.03 -5.21 -7.01
C ASN A 52 1.50 -5.09 -7.05
N GLY A 53 2.03 -4.03 -7.66
CA GLY A 53 3.46 -3.73 -7.66
C GLY A 53 4.00 -3.51 -6.25
N GLN A 54 3.28 -2.75 -5.42
CA GLN A 54 3.62 -2.53 -4.00
C GLN A 54 3.64 -3.86 -3.23
N VAL A 55 2.61 -4.71 -3.36
CA VAL A 55 2.59 -6.04 -2.73
C VAL A 55 3.79 -6.89 -3.16
N LYS A 56 4.14 -6.88 -4.45
CA LYS A 56 5.29 -7.64 -4.96
C LYS A 56 6.61 -7.15 -4.34
N SER A 57 6.85 -5.84 -4.33
CA SER A 57 8.04 -5.23 -3.74
C SER A 57 8.21 -5.60 -2.26
N ARG A 58 7.11 -5.55 -1.49
CA ARG A 58 7.11 -5.93 -0.07
C ARG A 58 7.38 -7.40 0.16
N LYS A 59 6.86 -8.29 -0.69
CA LYS A 59 7.19 -9.72 -0.62
C LYS A 59 8.69 -9.95 -0.83
N GLN A 60 9.29 -9.24 -1.78
CA GLN A 60 10.74 -9.31 -1.99
C GLN A 60 11.51 -8.76 -0.78
N ALA A 61 11.05 -7.66 -0.17
CA ALA A 61 11.63 -7.12 1.06
C ALA A 61 11.54 -8.10 2.23
N ILE A 62 10.42 -8.81 2.40
CA ILE A 62 10.26 -9.87 3.40
C ILE A 62 11.35 -10.93 3.24
N GLU A 63 11.54 -11.45 2.03
CA GLU A 63 12.56 -12.47 1.77
C GLU A 63 13.96 -11.97 2.13
N LEU A 64 14.30 -10.72 1.77
CA LEU A 64 15.59 -10.11 2.10
C LEU A 64 15.76 -9.90 3.62
N TYR A 65 14.71 -9.47 4.33
CA TYR A 65 14.77 -9.29 5.78
C TYR A 65 14.92 -10.62 6.52
N LEU A 66 14.25 -11.68 6.05
CA LEU A 66 14.40 -13.02 6.61
C LEU A 66 15.81 -13.57 6.38
N GLN A 67 16.37 -13.40 5.17
CA GLN A 67 17.76 -13.75 4.87
C GLN A 67 18.76 -12.97 5.73
N GLY A 68 18.46 -11.70 6.02
CA GLY A 68 19.25 -10.84 6.89
C GLY A 68 19.03 -11.04 8.39
N ASN A 69 18.29 -12.08 8.80
CA ASN A 69 17.94 -12.38 10.20
C ASN A 69 17.24 -11.22 10.94
N ARG A 70 16.37 -10.48 10.22
CA ARG A 70 15.55 -9.36 10.74
C ARG A 70 14.04 -9.67 10.65
N PRO A 71 13.55 -10.68 11.39
CA PRO A 71 12.16 -11.12 11.30
C PRO A 71 11.15 -10.05 11.74
N GLU A 72 11.55 -9.09 12.59
CA GLU A 72 10.67 -7.98 12.98
C GLU A 72 10.29 -7.09 11.78
N LEU A 73 11.23 -6.85 10.86
CA LEU A 73 11.00 -6.03 9.67
C LEU A 73 10.18 -6.80 8.63
N ALA A 74 10.43 -8.10 8.48
CA ALA A 74 9.58 -8.97 7.66
C ALA A 74 8.11 -8.96 8.15
N LYS A 75 7.88 -8.96 9.46
CA LYS A 75 6.54 -8.87 10.05
C LYS A 75 5.88 -7.53 9.76
N VAL A 76 6.62 -6.42 9.81
CA VAL A 76 6.12 -5.10 9.42
C VAL A 76 5.64 -5.13 7.97
N GLU A 77 6.48 -5.60 7.04
CA GLU A 77 6.12 -5.71 5.63
C GLU A 77 4.89 -6.59 5.39
N GLN A 78 4.77 -7.70 6.13
CA GLN A 78 3.61 -8.59 6.05
C GLN A 78 2.32 -7.87 6.46
N ASN A 79 2.35 -7.15 7.58
CA ASN A 79 1.20 -6.36 8.04
C ASN A 79 0.82 -5.27 7.01
N GLU A 80 1.81 -4.65 6.34
CA GLU A 80 1.55 -3.67 5.30
C GLU A 80 0.88 -4.31 4.08
N ILE A 81 1.32 -5.50 3.67
CA ILE A 81 0.68 -6.27 2.60
C ILE A 81 -0.78 -6.56 2.92
N GLU A 82 -1.13 -6.91 4.16
CA GLU A 82 -2.52 -7.17 4.55
C GLU A 82 -3.41 -5.95 4.35
N ILE A 83 -2.94 -4.76 4.74
CA ILE A 83 -3.65 -3.50 4.54
C ILE A 83 -3.82 -3.21 3.05
N ILE A 84 -2.76 -3.34 2.26
CA ILE A 84 -2.78 -3.07 0.82
C ILE A 84 -3.72 -4.04 0.10
N SER A 85 -3.69 -5.32 0.49
CA SER A 85 -4.52 -6.37 -0.10
C SER A 85 -6.01 -6.17 0.12
N TRP A 86 -6.40 -5.43 1.17
CA TRP A 86 -7.79 -5.09 1.44
C TRP A 86 -8.43 -4.17 0.38
N TYR A 87 -7.59 -3.48 -0.40
CA TYR A 87 -8.00 -2.62 -1.52
C TYR A 87 -7.95 -3.34 -2.87
N LEU A 88 -7.27 -4.48 -2.96
CA LEU A 88 -7.24 -5.28 -4.18
C LEU A 88 -8.55 -6.07 -4.33
N PRO A 89 -9.02 -6.32 -5.56
CA PRO A 89 -10.10 -7.26 -5.77
C PRO A 89 -9.67 -8.63 -5.24
N ARG A 90 -10.55 -9.27 -4.44
CA ARG A 90 -10.33 -10.65 -4.02
C ARG A 90 -10.20 -11.50 -5.29
N LYS A 91 -9.05 -12.14 -5.46
CA LYS A 91 -8.87 -13.13 -6.54
C LYS A 91 -9.90 -14.24 -6.27
N LYS A 92 -10.84 -14.41 -7.20
CA LYS A 92 -11.73 -15.58 -7.25
C LYS A 92 -10.90 -16.81 -7.62
#